data_AF-A0A3B9GFE9-F1
#
_entry.id   AF-A0A3B9GFE9-F1
#
_cell.length_a   1.000
_cell.length_b   1.000
_cell.length_c   1.000
_cell.angle_alpha   90.00
_cell.angle_beta   90.00
_cell.angle_gamma   90.00
#
_symmetry.space_group_name_H-M   'P 1'
#
loop_
_entity.id
_entity.type
_entity.pdbx_description
1 polymer ?
#
loop_
_entity_poly.entity_id
_entity_poly.type
_entity_poly.pdbx_seq_one_letter_code
_entity_poly.pdbx_strand_id
1 'polypeptide(L)'
;MKRFIWTLVLLTLTSAAVFLIGWLPLRVEPGKYAVVASKTGGVEDEVVSSGRFFWSAAALLPTNLRLVQFSPARVERLISLSGELPSAGAYRAFMAGEPDFSWDISLRVRIAAAPAALPELFSRYGIDSDEALGAWLNEELEGAASDARALASDALVSAEAASRLASGA
;
A
#
# COMPACT_ATOMS: atom_id res chain seq x y z
N MET A 1 34.74 -45.92 -15.60
CA MET A 1 33.42 -45.63 -14.99
C MET A 1 33.50 -44.78 -13.71
N LYS A 2 34.37 -45.08 -12.73
CA LYS A 2 34.50 -44.26 -11.49
C LYS A 2 34.76 -42.76 -11.73
N ARG A 3 35.61 -42.42 -12.71
CA ARG A 3 35.91 -41.01 -13.08
C ARG A 3 34.67 -40.29 -13.64
N PHE A 4 33.92 -40.95 -14.50
CA PHE A 4 32.68 -40.41 -15.08
C PHE A 4 31.62 -40.14 -14.01
N ILE A 5 31.42 -41.09 -13.09
CA ILE A 5 30.49 -40.92 -11.95
C ILE A 5 30.92 -39.75 -11.07
N TRP A 6 32.22 -39.62 -10.78
CA TRP A 6 32.75 -38.49 -10.02
C TRP A 6 32.52 -37.15 -10.71
N THR A 7 32.78 -37.06 -12.02
CA THR A 7 32.52 -35.86 -12.81
C THR A 7 31.04 -35.50 -12.81
N LEU A 8 30.16 -36.50 -12.97
CA LEU A 8 28.71 -36.31 -12.95
C LEU A 8 28.25 -35.76 -11.59
N VAL A 9 28.69 -36.36 -10.49
CA VAL A 9 28.35 -35.93 -9.12
C VAL A 9 28.83 -34.51 -8.87
N LEU A 10 30.08 -34.18 -9.25
CA LEU A 10 30.63 -32.84 -9.07
C LEU A 10 29.85 -31.80 -9.87
N LEU A 11 29.48 -32.11 -11.12
CA LEU A 11 28.69 -31.22 -11.96
C LEU A 11 27.31 -30.97 -11.33
N THR A 12 26.62 -32.03 -10.88
CA THR A 12 25.31 -31.93 -10.25
C THR A 12 25.35 -31.07 -8.98
N LEU A 13 26.34 -31.29 -8.12
CA LEU A 13 26.54 -30.48 -6.91
C LEU A 13 26.78 -28.99 -7.23
N THR A 14 27.60 -28.72 -8.25
CA THR A 14 27.93 -27.35 -8.63
C THR A 14 26.73 -26.64 -9.25
N SER A 15 25.98 -27.31 -10.12
CA SER A 15 24.74 -26.78 -10.69
C SER A 15 23.69 -26.52 -9.61
N ALA A 16 23.53 -27.43 -8.65
CA ALA A 16 22.62 -27.23 -7.52
C ALA A 16 23.02 -26.03 -6.67
N ALA A 17 24.32 -25.84 -6.40
CA ALA A 17 24.81 -24.68 -5.66
C ALA A 17 24.52 -23.36 -6.37
N VAL A 18 24.84 -23.25 -7.66
CA VAL A 18 24.58 -22.04 -8.48
C VAL A 18 23.07 -21.75 -8.53
N PHE A 19 22.26 -22.79 -8.66
CA PHE A 19 20.81 -22.67 -8.71
C PHE A 19 20.24 -22.14 -7.39
N LEU A 20 20.68 -22.68 -6.24
CA LEU A 20 20.27 -22.20 -4.92
C LEU A 20 20.72 -20.76 -4.66
N ILE A 21 21.90 -20.37 -5.13
CA ILE A 21 22.39 -18.99 -4.96
C ILE A 21 21.52 -18.00 -5.75
N GLY A 22 21.20 -18.31 -7.00
CA GLY A 22 20.39 -17.43 -7.86
C GLY A 22 18.89 -17.46 -7.57
N TRP A 23 18.40 -18.42 -6.77
CA TRP A 23 17.01 -18.51 -6.35
C TRP A 23 16.70 -17.45 -5.29
N LEU A 24 16.17 -16.31 -5.74
CA LEU A 24 15.89 -15.15 -4.89
C LEU A 24 14.74 -15.34 -3.90
N PRO A 25 13.61 -15.99 -4.24
CA PRO A 25 12.49 -16.18 -3.31
C PRO A 25 12.84 -16.89 -2.00
N LEU A 26 13.92 -17.68 -1.96
CA LEU A 26 14.39 -18.33 -0.72
C LEU A 26 14.93 -17.33 0.31
N ARG A 27 15.28 -16.11 -0.14
CA ARG A 27 15.81 -15.03 0.72
C ARG A 27 14.73 -14.04 1.16
N VAL A 28 13.52 -14.16 0.63
CA VAL A 28 12.40 -13.26 0.92
C VAL A 28 11.55 -13.88 2.03
N GLU A 29 11.22 -13.09 3.04
CA GLU A 29 10.38 -13.55 4.14
C GLU A 29 8.95 -13.88 3.65
N PRO A 30 8.30 -14.91 4.22
CA PRO A 30 6.93 -15.25 3.86
C PRO A 30 5.97 -14.06 4.04
N GLY A 31 5.19 -13.76 3.01
CA GLY A 31 4.21 -12.68 3.03
C GLY A 31 4.78 -11.29 2.75
N LYS A 32 6.09 -11.17 2.49
CA LYS A 32 6.73 -9.94 2.01
C LYS A 32 6.97 -9.95 0.51
N TYR A 33 7.15 -8.75 -0.02
CA TYR A 33 7.49 -8.48 -1.41
C TYR A 33 8.89 -7.88 -1.47
N ALA A 34 9.73 -8.29 -2.41
CA ALA A 34 11.08 -7.76 -2.52
C ALA A 34 11.31 -7.10 -3.87
N VAL A 35 11.79 -5.86 -3.83
CA VAL A 35 12.32 -5.15 -4.99
C VAL A 35 13.79 -5.54 -5.15
N VAL A 36 14.17 -5.91 -6.38
CA VAL A 36 15.52 -6.31 -6.72
C VAL A 36 16.23 -5.14 -7.38
N ALA A 37 17.26 -4.61 -6.72
CA ALA A 37 18.14 -3.60 -7.28
C ALA A 37 19.53 -4.20 -7.50
N SER A 38 20.02 -4.15 -8.73
CA SER A 38 21.34 -4.61 -9.12
C SER A 38 22.22 -3.45 -9.55
N LYS A 39 23.54 -3.50 -9.27
CA LYS A 39 24.46 -2.44 -9.72
C LYS A 39 24.63 -2.43 -11.23
N THR A 40 24.50 -3.59 -11.88
CA THR A 40 24.74 -3.77 -13.31
C THR A 40 23.49 -3.64 -14.18
N GLY A 41 22.30 -3.89 -13.63
CA GLY A 41 21.03 -3.91 -14.37
C GLY A 41 19.98 -2.92 -13.87
N GLY A 42 20.28 -2.14 -12.82
CA GLY A 42 19.31 -1.22 -12.23
C GLY A 42 18.25 -1.94 -11.39
N VAL A 43 17.06 -1.37 -11.32
CA VAL A 43 15.91 -1.89 -10.57
C VAL A 43 15.06 -2.74 -11.50
N GLU A 44 14.74 -3.96 -11.07
CA GLU A 44 13.82 -4.85 -11.79
C GLU A 44 12.37 -4.37 -11.65
N ASP A 45 11.63 -4.37 -12.75
CA ASP A 45 10.21 -4.03 -12.79
C ASP A 45 9.33 -5.11 -12.12
N GLU A 46 9.85 -6.35 -12.04
CA GLU A 46 9.13 -7.46 -11.43
C GLU A 46 9.49 -7.63 -9.95
N VAL A 47 8.46 -7.69 -9.12
CA VAL A 47 8.60 -7.87 -7.67
C VAL A 47 8.67 -9.34 -7.31
N VAL A 48 9.66 -9.69 -6.49
CA VAL A 48 9.84 -11.05 -6.00
C VAL A 48 8.92 -11.28 -4.80
N SER A 49 8.16 -12.37 -4.81
CA SER A 49 7.28 -12.75 -3.71
C SER A 49 7.59 -14.16 -3.22
N SER A 50 7.34 -14.41 -1.94
CA SER A 50 7.45 -15.77 -1.38
C SER A 50 6.43 -16.69 -2.06
N GLY A 51 6.91 -17.71 -2.77
CA GLY A 51 6.07 -18.71 -3.45
C GLY A 51 6.02 -18.59 -4.98
N ARG A 52 6.54 -17.50 -5.57
CA ARG A 52 6.73 -17.40 -7.02
C ARG A 52 8.19 -17.68 -7.37
N PHE A 53 8.43 -18.52 -8.36
CA PHE A 53 9.79 -18.79 -8.83
C PHE A 53 10.37 -17.54 -9.51
N PHE A 54 11.54 -17.13 -9.07
CA PHE A 54 12.32 -16.06 -9.68
C PHE A 54 13.80 -16.36 -9.51
N TRP A 55 14.55 -16.34 -10.61
CA TRP A 55 15.98 -16.65 -10.61
C TRP A 55 16.74 -15.56 -11.35
N SER A 56 17.82 -15.06 -10.75
CA SER A 56 18.63 -14.02 -11.37
C SER A 56 20.12 -14.37 -11.32
N ALA A 57 20.79 -14.23 -12.46
CA ALA A 57 22.24 -14.37 -12.56
C ALA A 57 22.97 -13.28 -11.76
N ALA A 58 22.36 -12.11 -11.54
CA ALA A 58 22.95 -11.02 -10.76
C ALA A 58 23.18 -11.41 -9.29
N ALA A 59 22.46 -12.41 -8.76
CA ALA A 59 22.66 -12.94 -7.42
C ALA A 59 23.93 -13.79 -7.27
N LEU A 60 24.54 -14.23 -8.37
CA LEU A 60 25.80 -14.99 -8.35
C LEU A 60 27.00 -14.10 -8.03
N LEU A 61 26.90 -12.80 -8.30
CA LEU A 61 27.96 -11.84 -8.01
C LEU A 61 27.81 -11.30 -6.59
N PRO A 62 28.80 -11.51 -5.69
CA PRO A 62 28.73 -11.02 -4.33
C PRO A 62 28.59 -9.49 -4.33
N THR A 63 27.69 -8.96 -3.48
CA THR A 63 27.38 -7.52 -3.32
C THR A 63 26.75 -6.81 -4.53
N ASN A 64 26.49 -7.50 -5.64
CA ASN A 64 25.88 -6.87 -6.82
C ASN A 64 24.38 -6.62 -6.63
N LEU A 65 23.72 -7.40 -5.79
CA LEU A 65 22.28 -7.42 -5.64
C LEU A 65 21.85 -6.95 -4.25
N ARG A 66 20.95 -5.96 -4.20
CA ARG A 66 20.25 -5.48 -3.02
C ARG A 66 18.79 -5.92 -3.12
N LEU A 67 18.34 -6.74 -2.17
CA LEU A 67 16.92 -7.06 -1.98
C LEU A 67 16.37 -6.12 -0.92
N VAL A 68 15.41 -5.30 -1.31
CA VAL A 68 14.67 -4.46 -0.36
C VAL A 68 13.31 -5.09 -0.18
N GLN A 69 13.04 -5.55 1.05
CA GLN A 69 11.82 -6.26 1.39
C GLN A 69 10.80 -5.28 1.96
N PHE A 70 9.58 -5.38 1.46
CA PHE A 70 8.42 -4.62 1.86
C PHE A 70 7.35 -5.54 2.41
N SER A 71 6.83 -5.22 3.58
CA SER A 71 5.62 -5.80 4.12
C SER A 71 4.41 -5.18 3.41
N PRO A 72 3.32 -5.94 3.16
CA PRO A 72 2.07 -5.39 2.65
C PRO A 72 1.42 -4.50 3.72
N ALA A 73 1.94 -3.28 3.85
CA ALA A 73 1.47 -2.28 4.78
C ALA A 73 0.14 -1.71 4.26
N ARG A 74 -0.85 -1.67 5.14
CA ARG A 74 -2.11 -0.96 4.92
C ARG A 74 -2.23 0.09 6.00
N VAL A 75 -2.57 1.30 5.59
CA VAL A 75 -2.82 2.41 6.52
C VAL A 75 -4.29 2.74 6.45
N GLU A 76 -4.90 2.97 7.61
CA GLU A 76 -6.30 3.38 7.71
C GLU A 76 -6.48 4.62 8.57
N ARG A 77 -7.46 5.45 8.19
CA ARG A 77 -7.88 6.61 8.97
C ARG A 77 -9.39 6.64 9.09
N LEU A 78 -9.85 6.89 10.31
CA LEU A 78 -11.24 7.18 10.60
C LEU A 78 -11.41 8.70 10.69
N ILE A 79 -12.40 9.21 9.96
CA ILE A 79 -12.80 10.60 9.93
C ILE A 79 -14.23 10.64 10.47
N SER A 80 -14.40 11.19 11.67
CA SER A 80 -15.71 11.45 12.27
C SER A 80 -16.09 12.92 12.05
N LEU A 81 -17.25 13.14 11.48
CA LEU A 81 -17.88 14.45 11.31
C LEU A 81 -19.16 14.44 12.14
N SER A 82 -19.27 15.39 13.06
CA SER A 82 -20.44 15.53 13.92
C SER A 82 -20.98 16.94 13.82
N GLY A 83 -22.31 17.09 13.79
CA GLY A 83 -22.95 18.39 13.76
C GLY A 83 -24.42 18.32 14.16
N GLU A 84 -25.08 19.47 14.16
CA GLU A 84 -26.53 19.54 14.21
C GLU A 84 -27.09 19.77 12.81
N LEU A 85 -28.29 19.28 12.55
CA LEU A 85 -29.01 19.62 11.32
C LEU A 85 -29.15 21.16 11.25
N PRO A 86 -28.87 21.81 10.13
CA PRO A 86 -28.93 23.28 10.02
C PRO A 86 -30.29 23.86 10.39
N SER A 87 -31.38 23.10 10.13
CA SER A 87 -32.75 23.48 10.46
C SER A 87 -33.21 23.06 11.86
N ALA A 88 -32.33 22.46 12.67
CA ALA A 88 -32.66 21.95 14.01
C ALA A 88 -33.30 23.04 14.88
N GLY A 89 -32.76 24.26 14.87
CA GLY A 89 -33.31 25.39 15.62
C GLY A 89 -34.71 25.80 15.17
N ALA A 90 -34.98 25.77 13.85
CA ALA A 90 -36.30 26.10 13.31
C ALA A 90 -37.34 25.04 13.67
N TYR A 91 -37.03 23.76 13.51
CA TYR A 91 -37.96 22.67 13.82
C TYR A 91 -38.20 22.48 15.33
N ARG A 92 -37.16 22.68 16.15
CA ARG A 92 -37.24 22.61 17.63
C ARG A 92 -38.20 23.65 18.21
N ALA A 93 -38.40 24.80 17.54
CA ALA A 93 -39.37 25.82 17.94
C ALA A 93 -40.84 25.45 17.68
N PHE A 94 -41.12 24.51 16.76
CA PHE A 94 -42.48 24.11 16.38
C PHE A 94 -42.87 22.70 16.88
N MET A 95 -41.96 21.97 17.52
CA MET A 95 -42.20 20.62 18.04
C MET A 95 -42.29 20.61 19.57
N ALA A 96 -43.28 19.90 20.11
CA ALA A 96 -43.40 19.67 21.55
C ALA A 96 -42.50 18.51 21.99
N GLY A 97 -41.57 18.77 22.90
CA GLY A 97 -40.51 17.85 23.34
C GLY A 97 -39.19 18.16 22.63
N GLU A 98 -38.09 18.22 23.38
CA GLU A 98 -36.74 18.59 22.91
C GLU A 98 -36.21 17.53 21.91
N PRO A 99 -36.37 17.70 20.58
CA PRO A 99 -36.00 16.66 19.64
C PRO A 99 -34.49 16.76 19.40
N ASP A 100 -33.85 15.59 19.36
CA ASP A 100 -32.44 15.48 19.02
C ASP A 100 -32.28 15.52 17.49
N PHE A 101 -31.48 16.46 17.02
CA PHE A 101 -31.19 16.69 15.60
C PHE A 101 -29.67 16.59 15.32
N SER A 102 -28.95 15.91 16.21
CA SER A 102 -27.54 15.59 16.02
C SER A 102 -27.35 14.57 14.89
N TRP A 103 -26.28 14.75 14.13
CA TRP A 103 -25.83 13.78 13.14
C TRP A 103 -24.36 13.46 13.38
N ASP A 104 -23.99 12.20 13.13
CA ASP A 104 -22.62 11.71 13.11
C ASP A 104 -22.39 10.93 11.82
N ILE A 105 -21.33 11.28 11.10
CA ILE A 105 -20.88 10.61 9.89
C ILE A 105 -19.45 10.15 10.13
N SER A 106 -19.25 8.84 10.03
CA SER A 106 -17.95 8.20 10.17
C SER A 106 -17.47 7.65 8.83
N LEU A 107 -16.42 8.26 8.25
CA LEU A 107 -15.78 7.82 7.03
C LEU A 107 -14.49 7.07 7.34
N ARG A 108 -14.33 5.86 6.81
CA ARG A 108 -13.08 5.08 6.93
C ARG A 108 -12.36 5.01 5.61
N VAL A 109 -11.19 5.63 5.53
CA VAL A 109 -10.32 5.61 4.36
C VAL A 109 -9.21 4.59 4.59
N ARG A 110 -8.97 3.70 3.62
CA ARG A 110 -7.87 2.72 3.67
C ARG A 110 -7.07 2.78 2.40
N ILE A 111 -5.76 2.81 2.53
CA ILE A 111 -4.82 2.83 1.40
C ILE A 111 -3.81 1.71 1.59
N ALA A 112 -3.42 1.09 0.47
CA ALA A 112 -2.41 0.05 0.43
C ALA A 112 -1.56 0.22 -0.83
N ALA A 113 -0.25 0.02 -0.71
CA ALA A 113 0.63 0.01 -1.88
C ALA A 113 0.39 -1.26 -2.71
N ALA A 114 0.18 -1.10 -4.02
CA ALA A 114 0.13 -2.23 -4.92
C ALA A 114 1.54 -2.84 -5.08
N PRO A 115 1.70 -4.18 -5.02
CA PRO A 115 3.02 -4.79 -5.16
C PRO A 115 3.74 -4.39 -6.45
N ALA A 116 3.01 -4.29 -7.56
CA ALA A 116 3.58 -3.89 -8.85
C ALA A 116 4.12 -2.44 -8.90
N ALA A 117 3.71 -1.58 -7.97
CA ALA A 117 4.19 -0.19 -7.90
C ALA A 117 5.45 -0.04 -7.03
N LEU A 118 5.84 -1.08 -6.28
CA LEU A 118 7.00 -1.02 -5.37
C LEU A 118 8.33 -0.67 -6.09
N PRO A 119 8.63 -1.18 -7.30
CA PRO A 119 9.84 -0.80 -8.03
C PRO A 119 9.87 0.68 -8.40
N GLU A 120 8.74 1.25 -8.80
CA GLU A 120 8.62 2.68 -9.08
C GLU A 120 8.78 3.49 -7.79
N LEU A 121 8.12 3.09 -6.71
CA LEU A 121 8.25 3.73 -5.39
C LEU A 121 9.71 3.74 -4.90
N PHE A 122 10.43 2.64 -5.07
CA PHE A 122 11.84 2.53 -4.73
C PHE A 122 12.73 3.43 -5.62
N SER A 123 12.55 3.37 -6.93
CA SER A 123 13.43 4.06 -7.89
C SER A 123 13.18 5.57 -7.97
N ARG A 124 11.91 5.99 -7.92
CA ARG A 124 11.48 7.38 -8.13
C ARG A 124 11.41 8.18 -6.83
N TYR A 125 10.95 7.56 -5.75
CA TYR A 125 10.74 8.23 -4.46
C TYR A 125 11.79 7.84 -3.41
N GLY A 126 12.70 6.90 -3.72
CA GLY A 126 13.78 6.51 -2.81
C GLY A 126 13.30 5.74 -1.59
N ILE A 127 12.11 5.15 -1.64
CA ILE A 127 11.52 4.40 -0.52
C ILE A 127 12.26 3.07 -0.40
N ASP A 128 13.14 2.94 0.59
CA ASP A 128 14.04 1.78 0.74
C ASP A 128 13.83 0.94 2.02
N SER A 129 12.74 1.21 2.74
CA SER A 129 12.38 0.53 3.98
C SER A 129 10.86 0.49 4.20
N ASP A 130 10.41 -0.42 5.07
CA ASP A 130 9.01 -0.52 5.48
C ASP A 130 8.55 0.75 6.21
N GLU A 131 9.43 1.36 7.01
CA GLU A 131 9.16 2.60 7.71
C GLU A 131 8.97 3.76 6.73
N ALA A 132 9.82 3.86 5.70
CA ALA A 132 9.69 4.88 4.66
C ALA A 132 8.40 4.69 3.84
N LEU A 133 8.03 3.44 3.52
CA LEU A 133 6.79 3.14 2.81
C LEU A 133 5.57 3.53 3.66
N GLY A 134 5.61 3.20 4.96
CA GLY A 134 4.57 3.58 5.91
C GLY A 134 4.43 5.10 6.06
N ALA A 135 5.54 5.83 6.11
CA ALA A 135 5.53 7.29 6.18
C ALA A 135 4.90 7.90 4.91
N TRP A 136 5.32 7.44 3.73
CA TRP A 136 4.77 7.89 2.45
C TRP A 136 3.26 7.61 2.34
N LEU A 137 2.82 6.40 2.74
CA LEU A 137 1.40 6.05 2.74
C LEU A 137 0.58 6.90 3.72
N ASN A 138 1.15 7.32 4.85
CA ASN A 138 0.48 8.21 5.80
C ASN A 138 0.31 9.63 5.23
N GLU A 139 1.34 10.16 4.58
CA GLU A 139 1.28 11.48 3.93
C GLU A 139 0.21 11.51 2.83
N GLU A 140 0.19 10.49 1.97
CA GLU A 140 -0.83 10.36 0.92
C GLU A 140 -2.24 10.18 1.52
N LEU A 141 -2.36 9.45 2.64
CA LEU A 141 -3.62 9.27 3.35
C LEU A 141 -4.12 10.57 3.99
N GLU A 142 -3.23 11.42 4.49
CA GLU A 142 -3.60 12.72 5.04
C GLU A 142 -4.17 13.64 3.96
N GLY A 143 -3.56 13.67 2.77
CA GLY A 143 -4.09 14.39 1.60
C GLY A 143 -5.45 13.84 1.15
N ALA A 144 -5.56 12.53 0.99
CA ALA A 144 -6.83 11.88 0.64
C ALA A 144 -7.91 12.12 1.72
N ALA A 145 -7.53 12.16 2.99
CA ALA A 145 -8.45 12.44 4.10
C ALA A 145 -8.92 13.90 4.11
N SER A 146 -8.06 14.87 3.78
CA SER A 146 -8.49 16.27 3.66
C SER A 146 -9.45 16.47 2.49
N ASP A 147 -9.19 15.83 1.35
CA ASP A 147 -10.06 15.92 0.17
C ASP A 147 -11.40 15.26 0.43
N ALA A 148 -11.40 14.10 1.09
CA ALA A 148 -12.62 13.42 1.49
C ALA A 148 -13.46 14.26 2.48
N ARG A 149 -12.82 14.99 3.41
CA ARG A 149 -13.52 15.94 4.29
C ARG A 149 -14.12 17.10 3.51
N ALA A 150 -13.37 17.68 2.57
CA ALA A 150 -13.85 18.78 1.75
C ALA A 150 -15.07 18.37 0.92
N LEU A 151 -14.99 17.22 0.23
CA LEU A 151 -16.11 16.65 -0.52
C LEU A 151 -17.31 16.31 0.37
N ALA A 152 -17.08 15.75 1.56
CA ALA A 152 -18.17 15.47 2.49
C ALA A 152 -18.86 16.77 2.96
N SER A 153 -18.10 17.83 3.22
CA SER A 153 -18.67 19.12 3.61
C SER A 153 -19.43 19.81 2.46
N ASP A 154 -18.92 19.73 1.24
CA ASP A 154 -19.58 20.30 0.05
C ASP A 154 -20.83 19.52 -0.34
N ALA A 155 -20.81 18.18 -0.22
CA ALA A 155 -21.98 17.34 -0.41
C ALA A 155 -23.09 17.65 0.61
N LEU A 156 -22.74 17.94 1.86
CA LEU A 156 -23.69 18.34 2.88
C LEU A 156 -24.31 19.72 2.58
N VAL A 157 -23.49 20.69 2.15
CA VAL A 157 -23.96 22.04 1.80
C VAL A 157 -24.81 22.04 0.51
N SER A 158 -24.45 21.22 -0.47
CA SER A 158 -25.23 21.11 -1.73
C SER A 158 -26.54 20.33 -1.53
N ALA A 159 -26.54 19.27 -0.72
CA ALA A 159 -27.78 18.62 -0.29
C ALA A 159 -28.70 19.60 0.45
N GLU A 160 -28.12 20.49 1.26
CA GLU A 160 -28.84 21.55 1.93
C GLU A 160 -29.43 22.57 0.94
N ALA A 161 -28.65 23.06 -0.03
CA ALA A 161 -29.12 23.98 -1.06
C ALA A 161 -30.25 23.38 -1.92
N ALA A 162 -30.14 22.09 -2.26
CA ALA A 162 -31.17 21.36 -3.00
C ALA A 162 -32.46 21.22 -2.16
N SER A 163 -32.35 20.98 -0.85
CA SER A 163 -33.51 20.90 0.04
C SER A 163 -34.24 22.24 0.17
N ARG A 164 -33.51 23.37 0.22
CA ARG A 164 -34.08 24.72 0.31
C ARG A 164 -34.87 25.10 -0.96
N LEU A 165 -34.35 24.74 -2.13
CA LEU A 165 -35.03 24.93 -3.41
C LEU A 165 -36.29 24.06 -3.54
N ALA A 166 -36.28 22.84 -2.99
CA ALA A 166 -37.44 21.95 -2.98
C ALA A 166 -38.53 22.38 -1.98
N SER A 167 -38.16 23.08 -0.89
CA SER A 167 -39.12 23.55 0.13
C SER A 167 -39.81 24.88 -0.21
N GLY A 168 -39.46 25.54 -1.33
CA GLY A 168 -40.20 26.70 -1.83
C GLY A 168 -40.22 27.91 -0.89
N ALA A 169 -39.05 28.37 -0.45
CA ALA A 169 -38.86 29.67 0.20
C ALA A 169 -38.01 30.59 -0.68
#